data_AF-A0A2V9M3M3-F1
#
_entry.id   AF-A0A2V9M3M3-F1
#
_cell.length_a   1.000
_cell.length_b   1.000
_cell.length_c   1.000
_cell.angle_alpha   90.00
_cell.angle_beta   90.00
_cell.angle_gamma   90.00
#
_symmetry.space_group_name_H-M   'P 1'
#
loop_
_entity.id
_entity.type
_entity.pdbx_description
1 polymer ?
#
loop_
_entity_poly.entity_id
_entity_poly.type
_entity_poly.pdbx_seq_one_letter_code
_entity_poly.pdbx_strand_id
1 'polypeptide(L)'
;MLARSGPYAFTRNPLYLGSLVMAIGVIVAGQVYWLLLPFVLFYLTVYYPVMRAEEQELLGGYGEEFKEYAGKVPLFFPRFTTPAATSRFLWSRVLQNREHRTLGGLLLTEAFLILR
;
A
#
# COMPACT_ATOMS: atom_id res chain seq x y z
N MET A 1 -1.81 -11.06 10.91
CA MET A 1 -1.03 -10.20 11.82
C MET A 1 -1.08 -8.79 11.27
N LEU A 2 -1.56 -7.82 12.06
CA LEU A 2 -1.77 -6.45 11.57
C LEU A 2 -0.43 -5.70 11.49
N ALA A 3 -0.05 -5.21 10.30
CA ALA A 3 1.15 -4.42 10.11
C ALA A 3 0.90 -2.98 10.58
N ARG A 4 1.45 -2.61 11.74
CA ARG A 4 1.28 -1.26 12.36
C ARG A 4 2.51 -0.36 12.29
N SER A 5 3.57 -0.82 11.62
CA SER A 5 4.91 -0.25 11.74
C SER A 5 5.46 0.25 10.41
N GLY A 6 6.38 1.22 10.46
CA GLY A 6 6.98 1.80 9.26
C GLY A 6 5.98 2.71 8.54
N PRO A 7 5.84 2.63 7.19
CA PRO A 7 4.93 3.49 6.43
C PRO A 7 3.46 3.39 6.88
N TYR A 8 3.07 2.22 7.36
CA TYR A 8 1.73 1.95 7.89
C TYR A 8 1.42 2.71 9.20
N ALA A 9 2.43 3.29 9.87
CA ALA A 9 2.21 4.18 11.02
C ALA A 9 1.77 5.61 10.60
N PHE A 10 2.06 6.00 9.35
CA PHE A 10 1.76 7.34 8.85
C PHE A 10 0.41 7.39 8.12
N THR A 11 0.10 6.33 7.37
CA THR A 11 -1.17 6.15 6.65
C THR A 11 -1.51 4.67 6.60
N ARG A 12 -2.80 4.33 6.60
CA ARG A 12 -3.24 2.93 6.48
C ARG A 12 -2.97 2.34 5.09
N ASN A 13 -2.81 3.22 4.09
CA ASN A 13 -2.70 2.87 2.68
C ASN A 13 -1.43 3.45 2.04
N PRO A 14 -0.22 3.13 2.54
CA PRO A 14 1.02 3.74 2.08
C PRO A 14 1.38 3.38 0.63
N LEU A 15 0.94 2.21 0.14
CA LEU A 15 1.12 1.80 -1.26
C LEU A 15 0.37 2.73 -2.21
N TYR A 16 -0.90 3.01 -1.90
CA TYR A 16 -1.71 3.93 -2.68
C TYR A 16 -1.12 5.34 -2.65
N LEU A 17 -0.68 5.82 -1.49
CA LEU A 17 0.03 7.10 -1.38
C LEU A 17 1.30 7.12 -2.26
N GLY A 18 2.11 6.06 -2.22
CA GLY A 18 3.30 5.93 -3.07
C GLY A 18 2.96 5.95 -4.56
N SER A 19 1.89 5.26 -4.97
CA SER A 19 1.45 5.27 -6.37
C SER A 19 0.93 6.64 -6.82
N LEU A 20 0.25 7.38 -5.95
CA LEU A 20 -0.15 8.76 -6.22
C LEU A 20 1.08 9.66 -6.42
N VAL A 21 2.09 9.54 -5.54
CA VAL A 21 3.34 10.32 -5.65
C VAL A 21 4.09 9.98 -6.95
N MET A 22 4.19 8.70 -7.30
CA MET A 22 4.81 8.28 -8.55
C MET A 22 4.07 8.86 -9.77
N ALA A 23 2.74 8.77 -9.79
CA ALA A 23 1.95 9.29 -10.90
C ALA A 23 2.04 10.82 -11.02
N ILE A 24 2.02 11.55 -9.89
CA ILE A 24 2.30 12.98 -9.87
C ILE A 24 3.68 13.28 -10.45
N GLY A 25 4.70 12.50 -10.07
CA GLY A 25 6.05 12.61 -10.60
C GLY A 25 6.11 12.47 -12.12
N VAL A 26 5.39 11.51 -12.67
CA VAL A 26 5.27 11.32 -14.13
C VAL A 26 4.62 12.53 -14.80
N ILE A 27 3.53 13.05 -14.25
CA ILE A 27 2.83 14.22 -14.80
C ILE A 27 3.73 15.47 -14.77
N VAL A 28 4.45 15.67 -13.66
CA VAL A 28 5.39 16.78 -13.49
C VAL A 28 6.57 16.66 -14.46
N ALA A 29 7.14 15.46 -14.61
CA ALA A 29 8.24 15.21 -15.54
C ALA A 29 7.82 15.40 -17.01
N GLY A 30 6.57 15.05 -17.34
CA GLY A 30 5.98 15.32 -18.65
C GLY A 30 5.57 16.77 -18.88
N GLN A 31 5.72 17.65 -17.87
CA GLN A 31 5.30 19.05 -17.88
C GLN A 31 3.80 19.28 -18.18
N VAL A 32 2.96 18.28 -17.92
CA VAL A 32 1.52 18.33 -18.21
C VAL A 32 0.72 18.73 -16.97
N TYR A 33 1.07 19.88 -16.37
CA TYR A 33 0.57 20.27 -15.05
C TYR A 33 -0.96 20.41 -14.94
N TRP A 34 -1.64 20.73 -16.04
CA TRP A 34 -3.10 20.83 -16.08
C TRP A 34 -3.80 19.49 -15.80
N LEU A 35 -3.12 18.36 -15.98
CA LEU A 35 -3.63 17.03 -15.63
C LEU A 35 -3.55 16.70 -14.14
N LEU A 36 -2.79 17.45 -13.33
CA LEU A 36 -2.60 17.12 -11.91
C LEU A 36 -3.92 17.10 -11.13
N LEU A 37 -4.70 18.17 -11.24
CA LEU A 37 -5.98 18.29 -10.53
C LEU A 37 -7.00 17.21 -10.95
N PRO A 38 -7.33 17.03 -12.25
CA PRO A 38 -8.29 16.00 -12.65
C PRO A 38 -7.78 14.59 -12.34
N PHE A 39 -6.46 14.35 -12.43
CA PHE A 39 -5.87 13.06 -12.06
C PHE A 39 -6.05 12.76 -10.57
N VAL A 40 -5.70 13.69 -9.68
CA VAL A 40 -5.83 13.50 -8.23
C VAL A 40 -7.30 13.28 -7.84
N LEU A 41 -8.22 14.05 -8.43
CA LEU A 41 -9.66 13.87 -8.18
C LEU A 41 -10.13 12.49 -8.64
N PHE A 42 -9.82 12.10 -9.88
CA PHE A 42 -10.15 10.78 -10.41
C PHE A 42 -9.58 9.65 -9.54
N TYR A 43 -8.30 9.76 -9.18
CA TYR A 43 -7.61 8.80 -8.34
C TYR A 43 -8.32 8.63 -7.00
N LEU A 44 -8.64 9.74 -6.31
CA LEU A 44 -9.35 9.69 -5.04
C LEU A 44 -10.75 9.08 -5.21
N THR A 45 -11.50 9.43 -6.25
CA THR A 45 -12.85 8.87 -6.48
C THR A 45 -12.82 7.36 -6.71
N VAL A 46 -11.83 6.85 -7.44
CA VAL A 46 -11.72 5.42 -7.76
C VAL A 46 -11.16 4.62 -6.60
N TYR A 47 -10.11 5.10 -5.94
CA TYR A 47 -9.39 4.33 -4.92
C TYR A 47 -9.97 4.48 -3.52
N TYR A 48 -10.66 5.58 -3.20
CA TYR A 48 -11.33 5.73 -1.91
C TYR A 48 -12.33 4.60 -1.58
N PRO A 49 -13.26 4.18 -2.46
CA PRO A 49 -14.16 3.08 -2.15
C PRO A 49 -13.42 1.74 -2.01
N VAL A 50 -12.34 1.52 -2.77
CA VAL A 50 -11.50 0.31 -2.64
C VAL A 50 -10.83 0.26 -1.27
N MET A 51 -10.22 1.36 -0.83
CA MET A 51 -9.62 1.47 0.51
C MET A 51 -10.64 1.23 1.63
N ARG A 52 -11.89 1.67 1.43
CA ARG A 52 -12.99 1.47 2.38
C ARG A 52 -13.46 0.03 2.42
N ALA A 53 -13.50 -0.66 1.28
CA ALA A 53 -13.84 -2.08 1.22
C ALA A 53 -12.78 -2.94 1.93
N GLU A 54 -11.50 -2.67 1.68
CA GLU A 54 -10.39 -3.33 2.38
C GLU A 54 -10.44 -3.07 3.90
N GLU A 55 -10.78 -1.85 4.29
CA GLU A 55 -10.99 -1.50 5.71
C GLU A 55 -12.09 -2.36 6.35
N GLN A 56 -13.22 -2.58 5.65
CA GLN A 56 -14.31 -3.41 6.16
C GLN A 56 -13.92 -4.89 6.27
N GLU A 57 -13.15 -5.40 5.31
CA GLU A 57 -12.64 -6.77 5.35
C GLU A 57 -11.66 -6.97 6.52
N LEU A 58 -10.75 -6.02 6.73
CA LEU A 58 -9.83 -6.01 7.87
C LEU A 58 -10.57 -5.86 9.20
N LEU A 59 -11.63 -5.05 9.25
CA LEU A 59 -12.49 -4.93 10.42
C LEU A 59 -13.22 -6.26 10.72
N GLY A 60 -13.68 -6.97 9.69
CA GLY A 60 -14.30 -8.29 9.84
C GLY A 60 -13.32 -9.36 10.34
N GLY A 61 -12.06 -9.31 9.92
CA GLY A 61 -11.04 -10.29 10.31
C GLY A 61 -10.36 -10.02 11.65
N TYR A 62 -10.10 -8.75 11.98
CA TYR A 62 -9.29 -8.36 13.16
C TYR A 62 -10.10 -7.61 14.24
N GLY A 63 -11.34 -7.20 13.96
CA GLY A 63 -12.27 -6.65 14.95
C GLY A 63 -11.74 -5.42 15.68
N GLU A 64 -11.77 -5.48 17.02
CA GLU A 64 -11.36 -4.39 17.93
C GLU A 64 -9.90 -3.96 17.76
N GLU A 65 -8.99 -4.90 17.46
CA GLU A 65 -7.57 -4.59 17.23
C GLU A 65 -7.38 -3.63 16.04
N PHE A 66 -8.22 -3.78 15.01
CA PHE A 66 -8.20 -2.92 13.84
C PHE A 66 -8.87 -1.58 14.09
N LYS A 67 -9.97 -1.54 14.85
CA LYS A 67 -10.62 -0.29 15.28
C LYS A 67 -9.68 0.63 16.03
N GLU A 68 -8.95 0.09 17.01
CA GLU A 68 -8.01 0.88 17.81
C GLU A 68 -6.88 1.47 16.93
N TYR A 69 -6.43 0.68 15.95
CA TYR A 69 -5.44 1.12 14.96
C TYR A 69 -6.01 2.19 14.00
N ALA A 70 -7.21 1.96 13.46
CA ALA A 70 -7.89 2.87 12.53
C ALA A 70 -8.23 4.23 13.16
N GLY A 71 -8.47 4.28 14.46
CA GLY A 71 -8.66 5.54 15.20
C GLY A 71 -7.38 6.37 15.33
N LYS A 72 -6.19 5.74 15.27
CA LYS A 72 -4.89 6.41 15.44
C LYS A 72 -4.26 6.82 14.10
N VAL A 73 -4.52 6.08 13.02
CA VAL A 73 -3.87 6.26 11.72
C VAL A 73 -4.88 6.67 10.63
N PRO A 74 -4.64 7.78 9.90
CA PRO A 74 -5.54 8.24 8.85
C PRO A 74 -5.61 7.26 7.67
N LEU A 75 -6.71 7.31 6.90
CA LEU A 75 -6.96 6.39 5.79
C LEU A 75 -5.98 6.58 4.62
N PHE A 76 -5.72 7.82 4.22
CA PHE A 76 -4.95 8.13 3.00
C PHE A 76 -3.89 9.21 3.22
N PHE A 77 -4.29 10.41 3.66
CA PHE A 77 -3.34 11.51 3.89
C PHE A 77 -2.47 11.21 5.12
N PRO A 78 -1.13 11.17 4.97
CA PRO A 78 -0.25 10.81 6.07
C PRO A 78 -0.30 11.87 7.17
N ARG A 79 -0.40 11.42 8.42
CA ARG A 79 -0.14 12.29 9.57
C ARG A 79 1.35 12.32 9.84
N PHE A 80 1.98 13.49 9.73
CA PHE A 80 3.40 13.68 10.02
C PHE A 80 3.72 13.72 11.54
N THR A 81 2.71 13.60 12.40
CA THR A 81 2.84 13.75 13.87
C THR A 81 2.76 12.42 14.64
N THR A 82 2.96 11.27 14.01
CA THR A 82 2.89 9.98 14.71
C THR A 82 4.23 9.68 15.41
N PRO A 83 4.24 9.27 16.70
CA PRO A 83 5.45 8.76 17.33
C PRO A 83 5.90 7.52 16.57
N ALA A 84 7.17 7.51 16.15
CA ALA A 84 7.76 6.44 15.37
C ALA A 84 7.64 5.11 16.14
N ALA A 85 6.64 4.30 15.80
CA ALA A 85 6.60 2.90 16.20
C ALA A 85 7.69 2.18 15.40
N THR A 86 8.91 2.18 15.91
CA THR A 86 10.04 1.42 15.40
C THR A 86 9.70 -0.06 15.52
N SER A 87 9.18 -0.69 14.45
CA SER A 87 9.36 -2.14 14.34
C SER A 87 10.71 -2.41 13.70
N ARG A 88 11.42 -3.34 14.33
CA ARG A 88 12.61 -3.93 13.74
C ARG A 88 12.16 -4.78 12.57
N PHE A 89 12.70 -4.53 11.38
CA PHE A 89 12.45 -5.38 10.22
C PHE A 89 12.91 -6.82 10.57
N LEU A 90 11.96 -7.72 10.77
CA LEU A 90 12.24 -9.10 11.15
C LEU A 90 12.49 -9.91 9.87
N TRP A 91 13.74 -9.93 9.40
CA TRP A 91 14.19 -10.73 8.26
C TRP A 91 13.79 -12.21 8.34
N SER A 92 13.66 -12.76 9.56
CA SER A 92 13.19 -14.12 9.80
C SER A 92 11.76 -14.39 9.31
N ARG A 93 10.92 -13.36 9.17
CA ARG A 93 9.54 -13.46 8.65
C ARG A 93 9.48 -13.47 7.13
N VAL A 94 10.38 -12.75 6.45
CA VAL A 94 10.50 -12.79 4.97
C VAL A 94 10.83 -14.21 4.53
N LEU A 95 11.74 -14.87 5.25
CA LEU A 95 12.15 -16.24 4.97
C LEU A 95 11.07 -17.30 5.30
N GLN A 96 10.09 -16.97 6.17
CA GLN A 96 8.93 -17.84 6.47
C GLN A 96 7.74 -17.59 5.54
N ASN A 97 7.77 -16.52 4.73
CA ASN A 97 6.70 -16.23 3.81
C ASN A 97 6.74 -17.24 2.65
N ARG A 98 5.60 -17.87 2.33
CA ARG A 98 5.50 -18.93 1.30
C ARG A 98 5.64 -18.41 -0.15
N GLU A 99 6.29 -17.26 -0.35
CA GLU A 99 6.48 -16.61 -1.66
C GLU A 99 7.39 -17.40 -2.62
N HIS A 100 8.05 -18.47 -2.15
CA HIS A 100 8.77 -19.41 -3.03
C HIS A 100 7.86 -20.04 -4.09
N ARG A 101 6.57 -20.24 -3.79
CA ARG A 101 5.60 -20.73 -4.79
C ARG A 101 5.34 -19.71 -5.90
N THR A 102 5.31 -18.43 -5.56
CA THR A 102 5.11 -17.34 -6.51
C THR A 102 6.35 -17.14 -7.38
N LEU A 103 7.55 -17.23 -6.79
CA LEU A 103 8.83 -17.20 -7.51
C LEU A 103 8.98 -18.37 -8.49
N GLY A 104 8.58 -19.59 -8.09
CA GLY A 104 8.60 -20.76 -8.96
C GLY A 104 7.68 -20.62 -10.17
N GLY A 105 6.46 -20.07 -9.98
CA GLY A 105 5.56 -19.76 -11.08
C GLY A 105 6.13 -18.75 -12.07
N LEU A 106 6.77 -17.68 -11.55
CA LEU A 106 7.39 -16.62 -12.34
C LEU A 106 8.55 -17.13 -13.20
N LEU A 107 9.43 -17.94 -12.63
CA LEU A 107 10.56 -18.55 -13.34
C LEU A 107 10.10 -19.53 -14.43
N LEU A 108 9.01 -20.27 -14.20
CA LEU A 108 8.42 -21.14 -15.21
C LEU A 108 7.83 -20.36 -16.38
N THR A 109 7.15 -19.24 -16.13
CA THR A 109 6.63 -18.37 -17.20
C THR A 109 7.73 -17.71 -18.01
N GLU A 110 8.79 -17.23 -17.37
CA GLU A 110 9.96 -16.66 -18.05
C GLU A 110 10.68 -17.71 -18.91
N ALA A 111 10.88 -18.91 -18.37
CA ALA A 111 11.49 -20.02 -19.13
C ALA A 111 10.63 -20.42 -20.35
N PHE A 112 9.31 -20.48 -20.20
CA PHE A 112 8.39 -20.78 -21.31
C PHE A 112 8.44 -19.72 -22.42
N LEU A 113 8.62 -18.45 -22.07
CA LEU A 113 8.74 -17.35 -23.03
C LEU A 113 10.07 -17.35 -23.78
N ILE A 114 11.16 -17.77 -23.14
CA ILE A 114 12.51 -17.81 -23.75
C ILE A 114 12.72 -19.05 -24.63
N LEU A 115 12.05 -20.17 -24.32
CA LEU A 115 12.15 -21.45 -25.04
C LEU A 115 11.19 -21.59 -26.23
N ARG A 116 10.44 -20.54 -26.56
CA ARG A 116 9.55 -20.47 -27.72
C ARG A 116 10.13 -19.55 -28.78
#